data_AF-A0AAI9ZSJ3-F1
#
_entry.id   AF-A0AAI9ZSJ3-F1
#
_cell.length_a   1.000
_cell.length_b   1.000
_cell.length_c   1.000
_cell.angle_alpha   90.00
_cell.angle_beta   90.00
_cell.angle_gamma   90.00
#
_symmetry.space_group_name_H-M   'P 1'
#
loop_
_entity.id
_entity.type
_entity.pdbx_description
1 polymer ?
#
loop_
_entity_poly.entity_id
_entity_poly.type
_entity_poly.pdbx_seq_one_letter_code
_entity_poly.pdbx_strand_id
1 'polypeptide(L)' 'MASRRQQPKKRDRTNENCDKTVKNIMWRCEQIRRRYGADVYVQVRFKSRFHEYTSSNEHNFPKSRAELVSSITS' A
#
# COMPACT_ATOMS: atom_id res chain seq x y z
N MET A 1 2.98 -49.72 -16.99
CA MET A 1 1.96 -48.82 -16.44
C MET A 1 2.67 -47.64 -15.78
N ALA A 2 2.59 -46.43 -16.37
CA ALA A 2 3.28 -45.25 -15.82
C ALA A 2 2.40 -44.58 -14.76
N SER A 3 2.86 -44.59 -13.51
CA SER A 3 2.19 -43.93 -12.39
C SER A 3 2.27 -42.40 -12.58
N ARG A 4 1.11 -41.74 -12.77
CA ARG A 4 1.02 -40.27 -12.78
C ARG A 4 1.38 -39.77 -11.38
N ARG A 5 2.61 -39.29 -11.20
CA ARG A 5 3.02 -38.54 -10.00
C ARG A 5 2.08 -37.34 -9.86
N GLN A 6 1.19 -37.39 -8.88
CA GLN A 6 0.39 -36.22 -8.50
C GLN A 6 1.36 -35.14 -8.05
N GLN A 7 1.46 -34.05 -8.81
CA GLN A 7 2.26 -32.91 -8.37
C GLN A 7 1.63 -32.33 -7.09
N PRO A 8 2.44 -31.97 -6.07
CA PRO A 8 1.92 -31.41 -4.85
C PRO A 8 1.15 -30.11 -5.16
N LYS A 9 -0.07 -30.01 -4.61
CA LYS A 9 -0.95 -28.86 -4.80
C LYS A 9 -0.25 -27.62 -4.22
N LYS A 10 0.15 -26.68 -5.08
CA LYS A 10 0.78 -25.42 -4.64
C LYS A 10 -0.16 -24.70 -3.67
N ARG A 11 0.35 -24.33 -2.49
CA ARG A 11 -0.39 -23.54 -1.49
C ARG A 11 -0.84 -22.23 -2.13
N ASP A 12 -2.09 -21.82 -1.88
CA ASP A 12 -2.57 -20.50 -2.26
C ASP A 12 -1.89 -19.44 -1.38
N ARG A 13 -1.10 -18.58 -2.00
CA ARG A 13 -0.33 -17.50 -1.34
C ARG A 13 -0.89 -16.12 -1.66
N THR A 14 -2.12 -16.02 -2.19
CA THR A 14 -2.70 -14.75 -2.66
C THR A 14 -2.69 -13.67 -1.58
N ASN A 15 -3.07 -14.01 -0.35
CA ASN A 15 -3.08 -13.05 0.76
C ASN A 15 -1.66 -12.64 1.18
N GLU A 16 -0.73 -13.60 1.25
CA GLU A 16 0.67 -13.33 1.59
C GLU A 16 1.35 -12.43 0.54
N ASN A 17 1.03 -12.66 -0.73
CA ASN A 17 1.48 -11.83 -1.83
C ASN A 17 0.87 -10.43 -1.77
N CYS A 18 -0.42 -10.32 -1.40
CA CYS A 18 -1.09 -9.03 -1.20
C CYS A 18 -0.40 -8.24 -0.08
N ASP A 19 -0.21 -8.83 1.09
CA ASP A 19 0.46 -8.20 2.24
C ASP A 19 1.87 -7.74 1.87
N LYS A 20 2.64 -8.57 1.14
CA LYS A 20 3.98 -8.23 0.68
C LYS A 20 3.96 -7.06 -0.32
N THR A 21 3.00 -7.06 -1.23
CA THR A 21 2.85 -5.99 -2.23
C THR A 21 2.51 -4.66 -1.56
N VAL A 22 1.58 -4.67 -0.61
CA VAL A 22 1.20 -3.48 0.15
C VAL A 22 2.39 -2.91 0.92
N LYS A 23 3.16 -3.75 1.62
CA LYS A 23 4.38 -3.32 2.33
C LYS A 23 5.42 -2.70 1.39
N ASN A 24 5.60 -3.26 0.20
CA ASN A 24 6.52 -2.72 -0.79
C ASN A 24 6.08 -1.34 -1.30
N ILE A 25 4.77 -1.13 -1.49
CA ILE A 25 4.22 0.18 -1.87
C ILE A 25 4.46 1.19 -0.75
N MET A 26 4.13 0.85 0.49
CA MET A 26 4.35 1.71 1.66
C MET A 26 5.82 2.11 1.79
N TRP A 27 6.76 1.18 1.58
CA TRP A 27 8.19 1.49 1.58
C TRP A 27 8.57 2.51 0.50
N ARG A 28 8.03 2.38 -0.72
CA ARG A 28 8.28 3.35 -1.79
C ARG A 28 7.69 4.73 -1.47
N CYS A 29 6.50 4.78 -0.89
CA CYS A 29 5.89 6.01 -0.41
C CYS A 29 6.76 6.70 0.65
N GLU A 30 7.33 5.93 1.58
CA GLU A 30 8.29 6.45 2.57
C GLU A 30 9.55 7.01 1.91
N GLN A 31 10.07 6.39 0.84
CA GLN A 31 11.18 6.97 0.09
C GLN A 31 10.82 8.30 -0.58
N ILE A 32 9.61 8.41 -1.14
CA ILE A 32 9.11 9.66 -1.74
C ILE A 32 9.02 10.75 -0.67
N ARG A 33 8.43 10.44 0.49
CA ARG A 33 8.36 11.35 1.65
C ARG A 33 9.75 11.85 2.05
N ARG A 34 10.71 10.94 2.24
CA ARG A 34 12.08 11.29 2.65
C ARG A 34 12.82 12.11 1.60
N ARG A 35 12.66 11.78 0.32
CA ARG A 35 13.43 12.40 -0.76
C ARG A 35 12.90 13.77 -1.16
N TYR A 36 11.58 13.96 -1.11
CA TYR A 36 10.93 15.17 -1.64
C TYR A 36 10.16 15.97 -0.59
N GLY A 37 10.13 15.51 0.67
CA GLY A 37 9.30 16.11 1.70
C GLY A 37 7.80 16.00 1.42
N ALA A 38 7.39 15.07 0.55
CA ALA A 38 6.01 14.96 0.12
C ALA A 38 5.12 14.31 1.20
N ASP A 39 3.90 14.81 1.33
CA ASP A 39 2.86 14.14 2.10
C ASP A 39 2.16 13.07 1.27
N VAL A 40 2.04 11.87 1.84
CA VAL A 40 1.57 10.66 1.17
C VAL A 40 0.58 9.93 2.07
N TYR A 41 -0.62 9.70 1.55
CA TYR A 41 -1.65 8.86 2.14
C TYR A 41 -1.95 7.69 1.21
N VAL A 42 -1.96 6.48 1.76
CA VAL A 42 -2.32 5.26 1.04
C VAL A 42 -3.28 4.45 1.88
N GLN A 43 -4.43 4.15 1.29
CA GLN A 43 -5.41 3.22 1.85
C GLN A 43 -5.61 2.07 0.87
N VAL A 44 -5.47 0.83 1.35
CA VAL A 44 -5.69 -0.38 0.55
C VAL A 44 -6.73 -1.25 1.23
N ARG A 45 -7.80 -1.57 0.51
CA ARG A 45 -8.82 -2.54 0.92
C ARG A 45 -8.81 -3.73 -0.02
N PHE A 46 -8.64 -4.94 0.51
CA PHE A 46 -8.76 -6.18 -0.25
C PHE A 46 -9.55 -7.21 0.55
N LYS A 47 -10.74 -7.59 0.07
CA LYS A 47 -11.70 -8.42 0.80
C LYS A 47 -11.96 -7.81 2.19
N SER A 48 -11.67 -8.55 3.26
CA SER A 48 -11.79 -8.13 4.67
C SER A 48 -10.51 -7.52 5.26
N ARG A 49 -9.48 -7.26 4.43
CA ARG A 49 -8.20 -6.68 4.88
C ARG A 49 -8.14 -5.20 4.56
N PHE A 50 -7.57 -4.47 5.51
CA PHE A 50 -7.37 -3.03 5.45
C PHE A 50 -5.92 -2.72 5.80
N HIS A 51 -5.29 -1.89 4.99
CA HIS A 51 -3.97 -1.36 5.24
C HIS A 51 -3.98 0.15 5.01
N GLU A 52 -3.40 0.89 5.95
CA GLU A 52 -3.28 2.33 5.89
C GLU A 52 -1.83 2.74 6.13
N TYR A 53 -1.39 3.74 5.38
CA TYR A 53 -0.14 4.43 5.58
C TYR A 53 -0.40 5.92 5.42
N THR A 54 0.08 6.70 6.38
CA THR A 54 0.12 8.16 6.33
C THR A 54 1.53 8.63 6.68
N SER A 55 2.06 9.56 5.89
CA SER A 55 3.27 10.32 6.23
C SER A 55 3.03 11.39 7.28
N SER A 56 1.78 11.80 7.43
CA SER A 56 1.37 12.97 8.19
C SER A 56 0.81 12.57 9.54
N ASN A 57 1.19 13.34 10.57
CA ASN A 57 0.59 13.27 11.90
C ASN A 57 -0.64 14.18 12.01
N GLU A 58 -1.01 14.89 10.93
CA GLU A 58 -2.21 15.72 10.90
C GLU A 58 -3.46 14.84 10.94
N HIS A 59 -4.40 15.17 11.82
CA HIS A 59 -5.68 14.47 11.94
C HIS A 59 -6.56 14.56 10.67
N ASN A 60 -6.33 15.58 9.83
CA ASN A 60 -7.19 15.90 8.68
C ASN A 60 -6.57 15.49 7.33
N PHE A 61 -5.57 14.61 7.33
CA PHE A 61 -4.95 14.09 6.11
C PHE A 61 -5.58 12.73 5.73
N PRO A 62 -5.95 12.48 4.46
CA PRO A 62 -5.64 13.26 3.26
C PRO A 62 -6.56 14.47 3.07
N LYS A 63 -5.96 15.60 2.69
CA LYS A 63 -6.68 16.80 2.24
C LYS A 63 -7.27 16.57 0.85
N SER A 64 -8.40 17.21 0.56
CA SER A 64 -8.93 17.29 -0.80
C SER A 64 -7.94 18.00 -1.74
N ARG A 65 -8.09 17.79 -3.06
CA ARG A 65 -7.22 18.46 -4.04
C ARG A 65 -7.29 19.99 -3.93
N ALA A 66 -8.47 20.55 -3.64
CA ALA A 66 -8.65 21.99 -3.48
C ALA A 66 -7.84 22.52 -2.29
N GLU A 67 -7.92 21.84 -1.14
CA GLU A 67 -7.18 22.19 0.08
C GLU A 67 -5.66 22.10 -0.12
N LEU A 68 -5.18 21.11 -0.89
CA LEU A 68 -3.76 21.00 -1.24
C LEU A 68 -3.27 22.19 -2.06
N VAL A 69 -4.03 22.61 -3.08
CA VAL A 69 -3.64 23.74 -3.94
C VAL A 69 -3.60 25.05 -3.14
N SER A 70 -4.58 25.29 -2.26
CA SER A 70 -4.57 26.49 -1.40
C SER A 70 -3.38 26.55 -0.45
N SER A 71 -2.90 25.40 0.06
CA SER A 71 -1.75 25.36 0.97
C SER A 71 -0.41 25.68 0.32
N ILE A 72 -0.31 25.63 -1.01
CA ILE A 72 0.91 25.95 -1.77
C ILE A 72 1.02 27.45 -2.08
N THR A 73 -0.11 28.16 -2.09
CA THR A 73 -0.19 29.58 -2.49
C THR A 73 -0.21 30.55 -1.31
N SER A 74 -0.20 30.04 -0.07
CA SER A 74 -0.25 30.83 1.16
C SER A 74 1.13 30.99 1.81
#